data_AF-A0A2J6WW13-F1
#
_entry.id   AF-A0A2J6WW13-F1
#
_cell.length_a   1.000
_cell.length_b   1.000
_cell.length_c   1.000
_cell.angle_alpha   90.00
_cell.angle_beta   90.00
_cell.angle_gamma   90.00
#
_symmetry.space_group_name_H-M   'P 1'
#
loop_
_entity.id
_entity.type
_entity.pdbx_description
1 polymer ?
#
loop_
_entity_poly.entity_id
_entity_poly.type
_entity_poly.pdbx_seq_one_letter_code
_entity_poly.pdbx_strand_id
1 'polypeptide(L)'
;MKISLQKNEKYIIGRFDHAAETISSSFYNGGKGKRNGFFILQVERDFNTDDPSSLARGFERSMDLDRYVGFLTAVNLSRNTFLQEDERFFILATIGLGHHCIPGKICKSSRTINIISVVKERLTENAAMDLLSVMISTKVFSLTSRGYGAGTPSDSFMLSYLKGSDIFYGGFATDIGRALSSLILKIMEDGIREWERSGVED
;
A
#
# COMPACT_ATOMS: atom_id res chain seq x y z
N MET A 1 15.88 -5.66 -6.54
CA MET A 1 15.75 -4.26 -6.09
C MET A 1 15.93 -4.22 -4.58
N LYS A 2 16.74 -3.30 -4.06
CA LYS A 2 16.88 -3.07 -2.62
C LYS A 2 16.06 -1.85 -2.20
N ILE A 3 15.49 -1.92 -0.99
CA ILE A 3 14.66 -0.86 -0.42
C ILE A 3 15.26 -0.48 0.93
N SER A 4 15.64 0.79 1.09
CA SER A 4 16.05 1.31 2.39
C SER A 4 14.86 1.99 3.07
N LEU A 5 14.56 1.60 4.31
CA LEU A 5 13.42 2.11 5.06
C LEU A 5 13.88 3.09 6.15
N GLN A 6 13.31 4.29 6.15
CA GLN A 6 13.40 5.26 7.24
C GLN A 6 12.00 5.41 7.83
N LYS A 7 11.83 5.26 9.14
CA LYS A 7 10.52 5.42 9.80
C LYS A 7 10.63 6.11 11.15
N ASN A 8 9.58 6.85 11.49
CA ASN A 8 9.31 7.33 12.84
C ASN A 8 7.78 7.37 13.05
N GLU A 9 7.32 7.99 14.12
CA GLU A 9 5.89 8.05 14.47
C GLU A 9 5.05 8.90 13.50
N LYS A 10 5.68 9.78 12.70
CA LYS A 10 5.00 10.72 11.81
C LYS A 10 5.05 10.31 10.34
N TYR A 11 6.07 9.55 9.94
CA TYR A 11 6.21 9.14 8.55
C TYR A 11 7.02 7.87 8.36
N ILE A 12 6.86 7.28 7.18
CA ILE A 12 7.70 6.23 6.62
C ILE A 12 8.20 6.70 5.26
N ILE A 13 9.48 6.49 4.96
CA ILE A 13 10.08 6.69 3.64
C ILE A 13 10.75 5.38 3.22
N GLY A 14 10.31 4.82 2.09
CA GLY A 14 11.00 3.72 1.41
C GLY A 14 11.72 4.25 0.18
N ARG A 15 13.05 4.11 0.14
CA ARG A 15 13.87 4.53 -1.02
C ARG A 15 14.29 3.30 -1.82
N PHE A 16 14.14 3.38 -3.13
CA PHE A 16 14.63 2.35 -4.05
C PHE A 16 16.10 2.62 -4.37
N ASP A 17 16.90 1.56 -4.49
CA ASP A 17 18.29 1.66 -4.96
C ASP A 17 18.39 2.18 -6.41
N HIS A 18 17.35 1.95 -7.21
CA HIS A 18 17.20 2.48 -8.55
C HIS A 18 15.74 2.85 -8.83
N ALA A 19 15.54 3.83 -9.71
CA ALA A 19 14.21 4.23 -10.15
C ALA A 19 13.46 3.06 -10.82
N ALA A 20 12.25 2.77 -10.35
CA ALA A 20 11.44 1.62 -10.76
C ALA A 20 10.12 2.06 -11.40
N GLU A 21 9.52 1.19 -12.22
CA GLU A 21 8.15 1.39 -12.68
C GLU A 21 7.21 1.25 -11.48
N THR A 22 6.14 2.04 -11.47
CA THR A 22 5.10 1.99 -10.44
C THR A 22 3.73 2.11 -11.08
N ILE A 23 2.76 1.44 -10.47
CA ILE A 23 1.33 1.62 -10.71
C ILE A 23 0.70 1.82 -9.34
N SER A 24 0.07 2.98 -9.12
CA SER A 24 -0.48 3.32 -7.81
C SER A 24 -1.83 4.03 -7.91
N SER A 25 -2.71 3.77 -6.95
CA SER A 25 -3.95 4.53 -6.75
C SER A 25 -3.78 5.70 -5.79
N SER A 26 -2.56 6.05 -5.40
CA SER A 26 -2.34 7.14 -4.46
C SER A 26 -2.61 8.52 -5.05
N PHE A 27 -3.04 9.44 -4.20
CA PHE A 27 -3.37 10.81 -4.58
C PHE A 27 -2.15 11.60 -5.07
N TYR A 28 -0.95 11.36 -4.49
CA TYR A 28 0.27 12.09 -4.85
C TYR A 28 1.22 11.22 -5.67
N ASN A 29 1.54 11.69 -6.89
CA ASN A 29 2.39 10.98 -7.86
C ASN A 29 1.92 9.54 -8.17
N GLY A 30 0.62 9.26 -7.98
CA GLY A 30 -0.01 8.01 -8.38
C GLY A 30 -0.13 7.84 -9.89
N GLY A 31 -1.00 6.92 -10.31
CA GLY A 31 -1.07 6.43 -11.68
C GLY A 31 0.14 5.57 -12.02
N LYS A 32 0.47 5.49 -13.32
CA LYS A 32 1.66 4.80 -13.81
C LYS A 32 2.83 5.78 -13.91
N GLY A 33 4.01 5.39 -13.46
CA GLY A 33 5.22 6.16 -13.73
C GLY A 33 6.48 5.61 -13.11
N LYS A 34 7.61 6.18 -13.49
CA LYS A 34 8.91 5.86 -12.90
C LYS A 34 9.11 6.65 -11.60
N ARG A 35 9.46 5.98 -10.51
CA ARG A 35 9.57 6.56 -9.16
C ARG A 35 10.83 6.10 -8.45
N ASN A 36 11.31 6.91 -7.53
CA ASN A 36 12.50 6.64 -6.71
C ASN A 36 12.15 6.01 -5.35
N GLY A 37 10.88 5.96 -5.00
CA GLY A 37 10.44 5.41 -3.73
C GLY A 37 9.01 5.80 -3.40
N PHE A 38 8.68 5.68 -2.12
CA PHE A 38 7.40 6.06 -1.55
C PHE A 38 7.57 6.70 -0.18
N PHE A 39 6.57 7.45 0.25
CA PHE A 39 6.43 7.85 1.65
C PHE A 39 4.99 7.72 2.13
N ILE A 40 4.82 7.48 3.42
CA ILE A 40 3.53 7.47 4.10
C ILE A 40 3.59 8.54 5.19
N LEU A 41 2.66 9.49 5.18
CA LEU A 41 2.54 10.52 6.20
C LEU A 41 1.37 10.19 7.12
N GLN A 42 1.62 10.25 8.42
CA GLN A 42 0.55 10.25 9.40
C GLN A 42 -0.11 11.64 9.42
N VAL A 43 -1.44 11.64 9.37
CA VAL A 43 -2.27 12.83 9.53
C VAL A 43 -3.22 12.63 10.71
N GLU A 44 -3.84 13.71 11.17
CA GLU A 44 -4.86 13.64 12.22
C GLU A 44 -6.09 12.84 11.75
N ARG A 45 -6.87 12.33 12.70
CA ARG A 45 -8.04 11.47 12.39
C ARG A 45 -9.14 12.18 11.61
N ASP A 46 -9.29 13.48 11.84
CA ASP A 46 -10.25 14.38 11.22
C ASP A 46 -9.63 15.19 10.06
N PHE A 47 -8.47 14.74 9.55
CA PHE A 47 -7.78 15.39 8.45
C PHE A 47 -8.70 15.52 7.23
N ASN A 48 -9.05 16.77 6.93
CA ASN A 48 -9.88 17.15 5.81
C ASN A 48 -9.31 18.44 5.21
N THR A 49 -8.71 18.32 4.02
CA THR A 49 -8.13 19.45 3.30
C THR A 49 -8.51 19.34 1.83
N ASP A 50 -8.73 20.49 1.21
CA ASP A 50 -9.04 20.57 -0.22
C ASP A 50 -7.79 20.37 -1.11
N ASP A 51 -6.58 20.49 -0.53
CA ASP A 51 -5.32 20.30 -1.24
C ASP A 51 -4.31 19.42 -0.48
N PRO A 52 -4.56 18.10 -0.40
CA PRO A 52 -3.61 17.16 0.21
C PRO A 52 -2.30 17.07 -0.57
N SER A 53 -2.30 17.46 -1.86
CA SER A 53 -1.11 17.41 -2.71
C SER A 53 -0.06 18.46 -2.31
N SER A 54 -0.48 19.63 -1.81
CA SER A 54 0.45 20.63 -1.28
C SER A 54 1.19 20.15 -0.05
N LEU A 55 0.52 19.41 0.86
CA LEU A 55 1.17 18.77 2.01
C LEU A 55 2.24 17.77 1.55
N ALA A 56 1.87 16.87 0.64
CA ALA A 56 2.78 15.85 0.11
C ALA A 56 3.98 16.45 -0.63
N ARG A 57 3.76 17.50 -1.45
CA ARG A 57 4.83 18.22 -2.14
C ARG A 57 5.76 18.96 -1.19
N GLY A 58 5.21 19.56 -0.13
CA GLY A 58 5.99 20.19 0.93
C GLY A 58 6.90 19.20 1.65
N PHE A 59 6.38 18.01 1.97
CA PHE A 59 7.14 16.93 2.57
C PHE A 59 8.23 16.38 1.64
N GLU A 60 7.90 16.14 0.37
CA GLU A 60 8.88 15.66 -0.63
C GLU A 60 10.06 16.63 -0.73
N ARG A 61 9.80 17.94 -0.78
CA ARG A 61 10.85 18.98 -0.79
C ARG A 61 11.64 19.05 0.51
N SER A 62 10.99 18.99 1.67
CA SER A 62 11.68 19.13 2.96
C SER A 62 12.60 17.96 3.29
N MET A 63 12.34 16.80 2.67
CA MET A 63 13.13 15.58 2.83
C MET A 63 14.13 15.34 1.68
N ASP A 64 14.28 16.32 0.77
CA ASP A 64 15.11 16.22 -0.44
C ASP A 64 14.82 14.95 -1.25
N LEU A 65 13.54 14.68 -1.44
CA LEU A 65 13.03 13.55 -2.22
C LEU A 65 12.65 14.02 -3.63
N ASP A 66 12.73 13.12 -4.60
CA ASP A 66 12.35 13.38 -5.99
C ASP A 66 11.56 12.19 -6.55
N ARG A 67 10.37 12.45 -7.11
CA ARG A 67 9.50 11.44 -7.76
C ARG A 67 9.13 10.28 -6.83
N TYR A 68 8.65 10.60 -5.63
CA TYR A 68 8.12 9.63 -4.67
C TYR A 68 6.60 9.53 -4.77
N VAL A 69 6.05 8.33 -4.57
CA VAL A 69 4.61 8.15 -4.38
C VAL A 69 4.26 8.47 -2.92
N GLY A 70 3.34 9.41 -2.72
CA GLY A 70 2.98 9.85 -1.37
C GLY A 70 1.65 9.27 -0.93
N PHE A 71 1.60 8.73 0.28
CA PHE A 71 0.40 8.19 0.93
C PHE A 71 0.08 8.97 2.20
N LEU A 72 -1.19 8.99 2.60
CA LEU A 72 -1.63 9.49 3.90
C LEU A 72 -2.22 8.35 4.72
N THR A 73 -2.16 8.49 6.04
CA THR A 73 -2.88 7.61 6.95
C THR A 73 -3.21 8.30 8.26
N ALA A 74 -4.40 8.03 8.79
CA ALA A 74 -4.82 8.49 10.11
C ALA A 74 -4.46 7.50 11.24
N VAL A 75 -3.92 6.32 10.90
CA VAL A 75 -3.52 5.33 11.92
C VAL A 75 -2.16 5.63 12.49
N ASN A 76 -1.96 5.26 13.76
CA ASN A 76 -0.66 5.34 14.41
C ASN A 76 0.33 4.42 13.69
N LEU A 77 1.36 5.01 13.06
CA LEU A 77 2.35 4.29 12.26
C LEU A 77 3.20 3.32 13.10
N SER A 78 3.46 3.62 14.37
CA SER A 78 4.26 2.74 15.23
C SER A 78 3.56 1.42 15.55
N ARG A 79 2.22 1.40 15.54
CA ARG A 79 1.41 0.22 15.88
C ARG A 79 0.79 -0.48 14.67
N ASN A 80 0.41 0.28 13.65
CA ASN A 80 -0.40 -0.23 12.54
C ASN A 80 0.37 -0.36 11.23
N THR A 81 1.70 -0.42 11.31
CA THR A 81 2.58 -0.68 10.16
C THR A 81 3.06 -2.11 10.21
N PHE A 82 2.77 -2.85 9.14
CA PHE A 82 3.13 -4.25 8.97
C PHE A 82 4.09 -4.36 7.79
N LEU A 83 5.10 -5.21 7.91
CA LEU A 83 6.13 -5.41 6.89
C LEU A 83 6.36 -6.91 6.71
N GLN A 84 6.30 -7.37 5.47
CA GLN A 84 6.77 -8.69 5.06
C GLN A 84 7.78 -8.49 3.93
N GLU A 85 8.92 -9.16 4.01
CA GLU A 85 9.96 -9.09 2.99
C GLU A 85 10.58 -10.47 2.79
N ASP A 86 10.73 -10.88 1.54
CA ASP A 86 11.45 -12.07 1.12
C ASP A 86 12.35 -11.76 -0.08
N GLU A 87 12.89 -12.78 -0.74
CA GLU A 87 13.77 -12.60 -1.90
C GLU A 87 13.07 -11.96 -3.11
N ARG A 88 11.74 -12.08 -3.20
CA ARG A 88 10.93 -11.69 -4.37
C ARG A 88 10.16 -10.40 -4.13
N PHE A 89 9.76 -10.12 -2.89
CA PHE A 89 8.87 -9.02 -2.55
C PHE A 89 9.35 -8.25 -1.31
N PHE A 90 9.05 -6.96 -1.32
CA PHE A 90 8.95 -6.14 -0.12
C PHE A 90 7.49 -5.65 -0.06
N ILE A 91 6.79 -5.90 1.04
CA ILE A 91 5.40 -5.52 1.22
C ILE A 91 5.25 -4.76 2.53
N LEU A 92 4.85 -3.50 2.45
CA LEU A 92 4.53 -2.68 3.58
C LEU A 92 3.06 -2.31 3.54
N ALA A 93 2.36 -2.51 4.66
CA ALA A 93 0.97 -2.11 4.79
C ALA A 93 0.77 -1.23 6.03
N THR A 94 -0.05 -0.19 5.89
CA THR A 94 -0.64 0.48 7.06
C THR A 94 -2.12 0.15 7.11
N ILE A 95 -2.57 -0.50 8.19
CA ILE A 95 -3.92 -1.06 8.26
C ILE A 95 -4.73 -0.30 9.30
N GLY A 96 -5.73 0.44 8.82
CA GLY A 96 -6.79 1.02 9.64
C GLY A 96 -8.13 0.46 9.28
N LEU A 97 -8.72 -0.37 10.13
CA LEU A 97 -10.06 -0.90 9.90
C LEU A 97 -11.08 0.07 10.48
N GLY A 98 -11.90 0.67 9.63
CA GLY A 98 -13.00 1.56 10.04
C GLY A 98 -14.36 0.96 9.78
N HIS A 99 -15.39 1.81 9.78
CA HIS A 99 -16.71 1.41 9.33
C HIS A 99 -16.65 0.81 7.92
N HIS A 100 -17.40 -0.27 7.72
CA HIS A 100 -17.39 -1.01 6.47
C HIS A 100 -17.93 -0.15 5.33
N CYS A 101 -17.14 0.00 4.27
CA CYS A 101 -17.67 0.46 3.00
C CYS A 101 -18.43 -0.65 2.31
N ILE A 102 -19.70 -0.38 1.98
CA ILE A 102 -20.48 -1.21 1.07
C ILE A 102 -20.39 -0.57 -0.31
N PRO A 103 -19.87 -1.26 -1.34
CA PRO A 103 -19.80 -0.73 -2.70
C PRO A 103 -21.16 -0.19 -3.16
N GLY A 104 -21.16 1.01 -3.73
CA GLY A 104 -22.38 1.71 -4.18
C GLY A 104 -23.16 2.43 -3.08
N LYS A 105 -22.72 2.41 -1.82
CA LYS A 105 -23.30 3.18 -0.71
C LYS A 105 -22.35 4.27 -0.22
N ILE A 106 -22.91 5.31 0.41
CA ILE A 106 -22.13 6.34 1.09
C ILE A 106 -21.39 5.71 2.27
N CYS A 107 -20.07 5.85 2.30
CA CYS A 107 -19.26 5.44 3.44
C CYS A 107 -19.05 6.60 4.41
N LYS A 108 -19.08 6.32 5.71
CA LYS A 108 -18.76 7.29 6.77
C LYS A 108 -17.38 6.98 7.35
N SER A 109 -16.64 8.03 7.76
CA SER A 109 -15.30 8.01 8.38
C SER A 109 -14.13 7.51 7.49
N SER A 110 -13.06 8.31 7.40
CA SER A 110 -11.84 7.97 6.64
C SER A 110 -10.88 7.12 7.47
N ARG A 111 -11.06 5.79 7.45
CA ARG A 111 -9.94 4.88 7.73
C ARG A 111 -9.36 4.39 6.41
N THR A 112 -8.09 4.00 6.42
CA THR A 112 -7.33 3.72 5.20
C THR A 112 -6.52 2.45 5.38
N ILE A 113 -6.54 1.59 4.36
CA ILE A 113 -5.56 0.54 4.18
C ILE A 113 -4.65 0.97 3.02
N ASN A 114 -3.38 1.21 3.32
CA ASN A 114 -2.35 1.37 2.30
C ASN A 114 -1.59 0.06 2.15
N ILE A 115 -1.42 -0.44 0.93
CA ILE A 115 -0.56 -1.60 0.64
C ILE A 115 0.44 -1.23 -0.45
N ILE A 116 1.71 -1.32 -0.10
CA ILE A 116 2.84 -1.05 -0.97
C ILE A 116 3.57 -2.35 -1.21
N SER A 117 3.57 -2.82 -2.44
CA SER A 117 4.30 -4.01 -2.87
C SER A 117 5.39 -3.62 -3.86
N VAL A 118 6.63 -4.00 -3.57
CA VAL A 118 7.79 -3.82 -4.45
C VAL A 118 8.26 -5.20 -4.87
N VAL A 119 8.12 -5.49 -6.16
CA VAL A 119 8.59 -6.72 -6.79
C VAL A 119 10.07 -6.56 -7.11
N LYS A 120 10.90 -7.44 -6.56
CA LYS A 120 12.36 -7.43 -6.70
C LYS A 120 12.81 -8.04 -8.04
N GLU A 121 11.95 -8.85 -8.65
CA GLU A 121 12.11 -9.41 -9.99
C GLU A 121 11.70 -8.42 -11.09
N ARG A 122 12.14 -8.72 -12.32
CA ARG A 122 11.70 -7.97 -13.50
C ARG A 122 10.36 -8.50 -14.00
N LEU A 123 9.49 -7.61 -14.48
CA LEU A 123 8.18 -7.95 -15.02
C LEU A 123 7.93 -7.32 -16.38
N THR A 124 7.04 -7.95 -17.16
CA THR A 124 6.27 -7.25 -18.18
C THR A 124 5.20 -6.39 -17.54
N GLU A 125 4.69 -5.42 -18.28
CA GLU A 125 3.59 -4.57 -17.79
C GLU A 125 2.30 -5.37 -17.57
N ASN A 126 2.02 -6.37 -18.41
CA ASN A 126 0.85 -7.24 -18.25
C ASN A 126 0.90 -8.03 -16.95
N ALA A 127 2.05 -8.64 -16.63
CA ALA A 127 2.22 -9.35 -15.37
C ALA A 127 2.11 -8.41 -14.15
N ALA A 128 2.58 -7.17 -14.25
CA ALA A 128 2.40 -6.18 -13.20
C ALA A 128 0.92 -5.81 -12.98
N MET A 129 0.16 -5.64 -14.06
CA MET A 129 -1.29 -5.38 -13.97
C MET A 129 -2.04 -6.56 -13.32
N ASP A 130 -1.69 -7.79 -13.70
CA ASP A 130 -2.24 -8.98 -13.05
C ASP A 130 -1.91 -9.04 -11.55
N LEU A 131 -0.67 -8.74 -11.16
CA LEU A 131 -0.27 -8.72 -9.75
C LEU A 131 -0.97 -7.63 -8.95
N LEU A 132 -1.24 -6.46 -9.55
CA LEU A 132 -2.06 -5.43 -8.93
C LEU A 132 -3.47 -5.95 -8.66
N SER A 133 -4.06 -6.66 -9.62
CA SER A 133 -5.37 -7.31 -9.46
C SER A 133 -5.36 -8.37 -8.35
N VAL A 134 -4.31 -9.21 -8.29
CA VAL A 134 -4.09 -10.18 -7.21
C VAL A 134 -4.01 -9.48 -5.87
N MET A 135 -3.24 -8.40 -5.75
CA MET A 135 -3.07 -7.65 -4.50
C MET A 135 -4.40 -7.09 -3.99
N ILE A 136 -5.17 -6.43 -4.85
CA ILE A 136 -6.47 -5.85 -4.50
C ILE A 136 -7.45 -6.97 -4.10
N SER A 137 -7.55 -8.02 -4.91
CA SER A 137 -8.48 -9.14 -4.68
C SER A 137 -8.16 -9.89 -3.38
N THR A 138 -6.87 -10.08 -3.07
CA THR A 138 -6.42 -10.74 -1.84
C THR A 138 -6.78 -9.92 -0.61
N LYS A 139 -6.59 -8.59 -0.65
CA LYS A 139 -7.03 -7.69 0.43
C LYS A 139 -8.53 -7.78 0.63
N VAL A 140 -9.31 -7.68 -0.45
CA VAL A 140 -10.78 -7.78 -0.39
C VAL A 140 -11.20 -9.10 0.25
N PHE A 141 -10.64 -10.23 -0.19
CA PHE A 141 -10.91 -11.55 0.38
C PHE A 141 -10.55 -11.62 1.87
N SER A 142 -9.41 -11.05 2.27
CA SER A 142 -8.97 -11.04 3.67
C SER A 142 -9.96 -10.33 4.58
N LEU A 143 -10.51 -9.20 4.12
CA LEU A 143 -11.52 -8.45 4.85
C LEU A 143 -12.87 -9.17 4.90
N THR A 144 -13.39 -9.59 3.74
CA THR A 144 -14.74 -10.18 3.65
C THR A 144 -14.84 -11.55 4.33
N SER A 145 -13.78 -12.36 4.30
CA SER A 145 -13.71 -13.63 5.03
C SER A 145 -13.80 -13.47 6.56
N ARG A 146 -13.53 -12.27 7.07
CA ARG A 146 -13.61 -11.89 8.48
C ARG A 146 -14.87 -11.06 8.79
N GLY A 147 -15.80 -10.94 7.84
CA GLY A 147 -17.05 -10.20 8.02
C GLY A 147 -16.93 -8.67 7.84
N TYR A 148 -15.75 -8.17 7.46
CA TYR A 148 -15.58 -6.75 7.11
C TYR A 148 -16.11 -6.47 5.69
N GLY A 149 -16.31 -5.18 5.37
CA GLY A 149 -16.62 -4.75 4.00
C GLY A 149 -15.49 -5.02 3.00
N ALA A 150 -15.71 -4.73 1.72
CA ALA A 150 -14.72 -4.96 0.66
C ALA A 150 -13.45 -4.08 0.78
N GLY A 151 -13.51 -3.02 1.59
CA GLY A 151 -12.42 -2.07 1.76
C GLY A 151 -12.78 -0.93 2.69
N THR A 152 -11.88 0.04 2.75
CA THR A 152 -12.12 1.33 3.41
C THR A 152 -12.40 2.41 2.35
N PRO A 153 -12.96 3.57 2.73
CA PRO A 153 -13.32 4.62 1.76
C PRO A 153 -12.14 5.14 0.93
N SER A 154 -10.92 5.03 1.46
CA SER A 154 -9.72 5.62 0.87
C SER A 154 -8.56 4.63 0.74
N ASP A 155 -8.85 3.35 0.45
CA ASP A 155 -7.81 2.35 0.19
C ASP A 155 -6.83 2.83 -0.89
N SER A 156 -5.54 2.66 -0.64
CA SER A 156 -4.50 3.02 -1.60
C SER A 156 -3.47 1.91 -1.79
N PHE A 157 -3.03 1.74 -3.03
CA PHE A 157 -2.10 0.68 -3.41
C PHE A 157 -0.94 1.26 -4.20
N MET A 158 0.23 0.63 -4.09
CA MET A 158 1.29 0.75 -5.09
C MET A 158 1.89 -0.61 -5.35
N LEU A 159 2.05 -0.93 -6.64
CA LEU A 159 2.93 -1.99 -7.10
C LEU A 159 4.12 -1.34 -7.79
N SER A 160 5.34 -1.69 -7.37
CA SER A 160 6.57 -1.29 -8.04
C SER A 160 7.32 -2.49 -8.59
N TYR A 161 7.96 -2.33 -9.75
CA TYR A 161 8.70 -3.40 -10.42
C TYR A 161 9.78 -2.85 -11.34
N LEU A 162 10.77 -3.68 -11.67
CA LEU A 162 11.72 -3.39 -12.75
C LEU A 162 11.18 -3.93 -14.08
N LYS A 163 11.28 -3.14 -15.15
CA LYS A 163 10.85 -3.61 -16.48
C LYS A 163 11.86 -4.57 -17.10
N GLY A 164 11.36 -5.52 -17.91
CA GLY A 164 12.17 -6.32 -18.84
C GLY A 164 12.37 -7.75 -18.38
N SER A 165 11.30 -8.56 -18.40
CA SER A 165 11.36 -10.01 -18.22
C SER A 165 10.47 -10.73 -19.22
N ASP A 166 10.56 -12.06 -19.22
CA ASP A 166 9.69 -12.97 -19.96
C ASP A 166 8.49 -13.47 -19.11
N ILE A 167 8.21 -12.80 -17.98
CA ILE A 167 7.05 -13.09 -17.14
C ILE A 167 5.87 -12.28 -17.67
N PHE A 168 4.97 -12.93 -18.40
CA PHE A 168 3.81 -12.30 -19.04
C PHE A 168 2.54 -12.31 -18.19
N TYR A 169 2.45 -13.21 -17.22
CA TYR A 169 1.27 -13.42 -16.38
C TYR A 169 1.63 -13.30 -14.91
N GLY A 170 0.76 -12.63 -14.14
CA GLY A 170 0.93 -12.41 -12.70
C GLY A 170 -0.24 -12.89 -11.86
N GLY A 171 -1.24 -13.54 -12.46
CA GLY A 171 -2.48 -13.91 -11.80
C GLY A 171 -2.33 -14.99 -10.73
N PHE A 172 -3.41 -15.28 -9.98
CA PHE A 172 -3.44 -16.26 -8.89
C PHE A 172 -2.96 -17.67 -9.26
N ALA A 173 -3.06 -18.07 -10.53
CA ALA A 173 -2.59 -19.37 -11.01
C ALA A 173 -1.07 -19.44 -11.22
N THR A 174 -0.37 -18.30 -11.19
CA THR A 174 1.09 -18.23 -11.40
C THR A 174 1.85 -18.33 -10.08
N ASP A 175 3.11 -18.76 -10.14
CA ASP A 175 3.97 -18.87 -8.95
C ASP A 175 4.20 -17.51 -8.28
N ILE A 176 4.33 -16.44 -9.07
CA ILE A 176 4.51 -15.08 -8.57
C ILE A 176 3.23 -14.53 -7.94
N GLY A 177 2.07 -14.78 -8.55
CA GLY A 177 0.78 -14.37 -8.02
C GLY A 177 0.42 -15.10 -6.73
N ARG A 178 0.64 -16.42 -6.65
CA ARG A 178 0.44 -17.18 -5.40
C ARG A 178 1.34 -16.65 -4.29
N ALA A 179 2.63 -16.48 -4.56
CA ALA A 179 3.57 -15.96 -3.57
C ALA A 179 3.16 -14.57 -3.04
N LEU A 180 2.81 -13.63 -3.93
CA LEU A 180 2.31 -12.31 -3.53
C LEU A 180 1.05 -12.42 -2.67
N SER A 181 0.07 -13.23 -3.10
CA SER A 181 -1.18 -13.40 -2.36
C SER A 181 -0.96 -14.00 -0.96
N SER A 182 -0.06 -14.97 -0.81
CA SER A 182 0.25 -15.57 0.51
C SER A 182 0.86 -14.55 1.47
N LEU A 183 1.76 -13.68 0.99
CA LEU A 183 2.34 -12.62 1.83
C LEU A 183 1.31 -11.57 2.21
N ILE A 184 0.41 -11.20 1.29
CA ILE A 184 -0.68 -10.25 1.59
C ILE A 184 -1.68 -10.88 2.58
N LEU A 185 -2.05 -12.14 2.44
CA LEU A 185 -2.92 -12.80 3.41
C LEU A 185 -2.33 -12.73 4.83
N LYS A 186 -1.03 -13.01 4.96
CA LYS A 186 -0.33 -12.93 6.23
C LYS A 186 -0.30 -11.51 6.79
N ILE A 187 0.05 -10.50 5.97
CA ILE A 187 0.11 -9.10 6.42
C ILE A 187 -1.27 -8.58 6.85
N MET A 188 -2.32 -8.99 6.13
CA MET A 188 -3.69 -8.64 6.45
C MET A 188 -4.16 -9.35 7.72
N GLU A 189 -3.83 -10.63 7.89
CA GLU A 189 -4.16 -11.37 9.11
C GLU A 189 -3.50 -10.74 10.35
N ASP A 190 -2.21 -10.43 10.28
CA ASP A 190 -1.49 -9.75 11.36
C ASP A 190 -2.14 -8.40 11.69
N GLY A 191 -2.47 -7.61 10.66
CA GLY A 191 -3.10 -6.30 10.82
C GLY A 191 -4.50 -6.35 11.38
N ILE A 192 -5.34 -7.28 10.91
CA ILE A 192 -6.71 -7.45 11.42
C ILE A 192 -6.67 -7.89 12.88
N ARG A 193 -5.81 -8.86 13.23
CA ARG A 193 -5.67 -9.33 14.62
C ARG A 193 -5.19 -8.22 15.56
N GLU A 194 -4.19 -7.44 15.16
CA GLU A 194 -3.71 -6.32 15.98
C GLU A 194 -4.79 -5.25 16.13
N TRP A 195 -5.58 -4.99 15.08
CA TRP A 195 -6.70 -4.07 15.13
C TRP A 195 -7.75 -4.53 16.15
N GLU A 196 -8.18 -5.79 16.06
CA GLU A 196 -9.16 -6.40 16.97
C GLU A 196 -8.66 -6.41 18.43
N ARG A 197 -7.37 -6.72 18.65
CA ARG A 197 -6.76 -6.73 19.99
C ARG A 197 -6.62 -5.34 20.60
N SER A 198 -6.37 -4.34 19.76
CA SER A 198 -6.13 -2.96 20.23
C SER A 198 -7.36 -2.32 20.85
N GLY A 199 -8.53 -2.96 20.75
CA GLY A 199 -9.77 -2.50 21.36
C GLY A 199 -10.05 -1.05 21.02
N VAL A 200 -9.68 -0.61 19.80
CA VAL A 200 -9.96 0.76 19.35
C VAL A 200 -11.45 0.82 19.09
N GLU A 201 -12.19 1.00 20.19
CA GLU A 201 -13.52 1.53 20.26
C GLU A 201 -13.59 2.77 19.36
N ASP A 202 -14.72 2.88 18.67
CA ASP A 202 -15.07 3.96 17.75
C ASP A 202 -14.90 5.34 18.36
#